data_AF-A0AA37IIV3-F1
#
_entry.id   AF-A0AA37IIV3-F1
#
_cell.length_a   1.000
_cell.length_b   1.000
_cell.length_c   1.000
_cell.angle_alpha   90.00
_cell.angle_beta   90.00
_cell.angle_gamma   90.00
#
_symmetry.space_group_name_H-M   'P 1'
#
loop_
_entity.id
_entity.type
_entity.pdbx_description
1 polymer ?
#
loop_
_entity_poly.entity_id
_entity_poly.type
_entity_poly.pdbx_seq_one_letter_code
_entity_poly.pdbx_strand_id
1 'polypeptide(L)'
;MVNRGSKEGNPEPPASFERPFRLFAVEQRVLAQNVDGKVIDIGAMDSRNGQFCACMDSGDIATEPKRSAELALKALAGKLSFDYLDGLFTSEREAEVSGRLQDYPNVEFELGES
;
A
#
# COMPACT_ATOMS: atom_id res chain seq x y z
N MET A 1 -7.93 -37.60 42.02
CA MET A 1 -6.66 -36.85 42.05
C MET A 1 -6.24 -36.61 40.61
N VAL A 2 -5.80 -35.38 40.35
CA VAL A 2 -5.05 -34.84 39.21
C VAL A 2 -5.73 -34.69 37.83
N ASN A 3 -5.94 -33.41 37.53
CA ASN A 3 -6.31 -32.76 36.30
C ASN A 3 -5.32 -33.03 35.15
N ARG A 4 -5.81 -32.99 33.90
CA ARG A 4 -5.08 -32.37 32.80
C ARG A 4 -6.10 -31.70 31.87
N GLY A 5 -6.32 -30.41 32.13
CA GLY A 5 -6.93 -29.54 31.14
C GLY A 5 -5.98 -29.39 29.97
N SER A 6 -6.47 -29.67 28.77
CA SER A 6 -5.82 -29.27 27.53
C SER A 6 -5.90 -27.75 27.44
N LYS A 7 -4.85 -27.10 27.91
CA LYS A 7 -4.46 -25.77 27.48
C LYS A 7 -3.66 -25.95 26.18
N GLU A 8 -3.69 -24.94 25.32
CA GLU A 8 -2.80 -24.70 24.16
C GLU A 8 -3.32 -25.32 22.84
N GLY A 9 -3.46 -24.60 21.73
CA GLY A 9 -3.09 -23.21 21.42
C GLY A 9 -4.32 -22.41 20.97
N ASN A 10 -4.41 -21.19 21.48
CA ASN A 10 -4.94 -20.09 20.68
C ASN A 10 -4.19 -20.16 19.33
N PRO A 11 -4.84 -20.15 18.15
CA PRO A 11 -4.09 -19.85 16.95
C PRO A 11 -3.53 -18.45 17.19
N GLU A 12 -2.25 -18.39 17.56
CA GLU A 12 -1.44 -17.19 17.38
C GLU A 12 -1.81 -16.73 15.96
N PRO A 13 -2.27 -15.47 15.77
CA PRO A 13 -2.43 -14.98 14.42
C PRO A 13 -1.11 -15.31 13.72
N PRO A 14 -1.14 -15.94 12.52
CA PRO A 14 0.10 -16.28 11.83
C PRO A 14 0.97 -15.05 11.94
N ALA A 15 2.25 -15.23 12.29
CA ALA A 15 3.22 -14.15 12.30
C ALA A 15 3.17 -13.52 10.90
N SER A 16 2.25 -12.59 10.76
CA SER A 16 2.02 -11.79 9.59
C SER A 16 3.37 -11.14 9.49
N PHE A 17 4.05 -11.35 8.38
CA PHE A 17 5.07 -10.41 8.00
C PHE A 17 4.28 -9.13 7.71
N GLU A 18 3.91 -8.43 8.80
CA GLU A 18 3.27 -7.12 8.88
C GLU A 18 4.33 -6.19 8.32
N ARG A 19 4.46 -6.18 6.99
CA ARG A 19 5.23 -5.19 6.27
C ARG A 19 4.22 -4.11 5.92
N PRO A 20 3.97 -3.14 6.83
CA PRO A 20 3.06 -2.05 6.52
C PRO A 20 3.68 -1.27 5.36
N PHE A 21 2.98 -1.29 4.24
CA PHE A 21 3.26 -0.41 3.11
C PHE A 21 2.42 0.84 3.28
N ARG A 22 2.94 1.96 2.79
CA ARG A 22 2.18 3.21 2.74
C ARG A 22 2.10 3.71 1.32
N LEU A 23 0.90 4.04 0.87
CA LEU A 23 0.72 4.80 -0.36
C LEU A 23 0.53 6.26 -0.03
N PHE A 24 1.09 7.13 -0.86
CA PHE A 24 0.95 8.58 -0.77
C PHE A 24 0.46 9.13 -2.11
N ALA A 25 -0.47 10.07 -2.05
CA ALA A 25 -0.94 10.81 -3.22
C ALA A 25 -0.23 12.18 -3.27
N VAL A 26 0.84 12.30 -4.06
CA VAL A 26 1.66 13.51 -4.15
C VAL A 26 1.53 14.12 -5.53
N GLU A 27 1.05 15.36 -5.65
CA GLU A 27 1.03 16.09 -6.93
C GLU A 27 0.51 15.27 -8.15
N GLN A 28 -0.59 14.53 -7.96
CA GLN A 28 -1.16 13.63 -8.97
C GLN A 28 -0.30 12.38 -9.30
N ARG A 29 0.60 12.00 -8.39
CA ARG A 29 1.37 10.76 -8.40
C ARG A 29 0.99 9.88 -7.22
N VAL A 30 1.17 8.57 -7.40
CA VAL A 30 1.00 7.58 -6.35
C VAL A 30 2.36 7.03 -6.02
N LEU A 31 2.82 7.35 -4.82
CA LEU A 31 4.08 6.88 -4.30
C LEU A 31 3.83 5.74 -3.33
N ALA A 32 4.67 4.71 -3.36
CA ALA A 32 4.67 3.64 -2.39
C ALA A 32 5.93 3.71 -1.52
N GLN A 33 5.76 3.59 -0.21
CA GLN A 33 6.83 3.46 0.76
C GLN A 33 6.84 2.05 1.33
N ASN A 34 8.02 1.43 1.35
CA ASN A 34 8.26 0.15 2.04
C ASN A 34 8.67 0.39 3.49
N VAL A 35 8.73 -0.68 4.29
CA VAL A 35 9.18 -0.67 5.70
C VAL A 35 10.60 -0.13 5.87
N ASP A 36 11.43 -0.23 4.84
CA ASP A 36 12.80 0.28 4.81
C ASP A 36 12.84 1.82 4.70
N GLY A 37 11.69 2.46 4.46
CA GLY A 37 11.57 3.90 4.26
C GLY A 37 11.80 4.34 2.81
N LYS A 38 12.26 3.45 1.93
CA LYS A 38 12.38 3.68 0.48
C LYS A 38 11.01 4.01 -0.12
N VAL A 39 10.96 5.07 -0.92
CA VAL A 39 9.74 5.56 -1.57
C VAL A 39 9.92 5.48 -3.08
N ILE A 40 8.95 4.95 -3.82
CA ILE A 40 9.02 4.84 -5.28
C ILE A 40 7.74 5.36 -5.91
N ASP A 41 7.82 5.82 -7.15
CA ASP A 41 6.63 6.13 -7.95
C ASP A 41 6.09 4.81 -8.49
N ILE A 42 4.83 4.49 -8.18
CA ILE A 42 4.18 3.27 -8.67
C ILE A 42 3.08 3.58 -9.68
N GLY A 43 2.75 4.87 -9.85
CA GLY A 43 1.70 5.28 -10.76
C GLY A 43 1.28 6.75 -10.62
N ALA A 44 0.20 7.08 -11.31
CA ALA A 44 -0.41 8.38 -11.32
C ALA A 44 -1.75 8.39 -10.55
N MET A 45 -2.05 9.52 -9.92
CA MET A 45 -3.36 9.82 -9.36
C MET A 45 -4.06 10.86 -10.23
N ASP A 46 -5.04 10.43 -11.01
CA ASP A 46 -5.93 11.33 -11.75
C ASP A 46 -6.99 11.89 -10.79
N SER A 47 -7.26 13.18 -10.90
CA SER A 47 -8.35 13.83 -10.18
C SER A 47 -9.22 14.60 -11.16
N ARG A 48 -10.46 14.14 -11.36
CA ARG A 48 -11.41 14.72 -12.33
C ARG A 48 -12.80 14.84 -11.71
N ASN A 49 -13.39 16.04 -11.82
CA ASN A 49 -14.75 16.33 -11.33
C ASN A 49 -14.97 15.94 -9.86
N GLY A 50 -13.98 16.14 -9.00
CA GLY A 50 -14.04 15.76 -7.57
C GLY A 50 -13.97 14.25 -7.31
N GLN A 51 -13.60 13.45 -8.33
CA GLN A 51 -13.30 12.03 -8.19
C GLN A 51 -11.81 11.79 -8.35
N PHE A 52 -11.27 10.85 -7.60
CA PHE A 52 -9.86 10.46 -7.59
C PHE A 52 -9.72 9.04 -8.11
N CYS A 53 -8.83 8.83 -9.07
CA CYS A 53 -8.50 7.54 -9.65
C CYS A 53 -6.99 7.32 -9.52
N ALA A 54 -6.58 6.25 -8.88
CA ALA A 54 -5.19 5.81 -8.93
C ALA A 54 -5.00 4.84 -10.11
N CYS A 55 -3.97 5.06 -10.91
CA CYS A 55 -3.60 4.23 -12.05
C CYS A 55 -2.11 3.93 -11.97
N MET A 56 -1.73 2.68 -12.11
CA MET A 56 -0.32 2.29 -12.15
C MET A 56 0.32 2.67 -13.48
N ASP A 57 1.63 2.91 -13.49
CA ASP A 57 2.34 3.28 -14.72
C ASP A 57 2.34 2.15 -15.76
N SER A 58 2.33 0.88 -15.31
CA SER A 58 2.13 -0.27 -16.19
C SER A 58 0.76 -0.29 -16.88
N GLY A 59 -0.21 0.52 -16.45
CA GLY A 59 -1.55 0.62 -17.03
C GLY A 59 -2.49 -0.57 -16.76
N ASP A 60 -1.97 -1.67 -16.22
CA ASP A 60 -2.74 -2.91 -15.99
C ASP A 60 -3.66 -2.82 -14.77
N ILE A 61 -3.27 -2.00 -13.78
CA ILE A 61 -4.00 -1.83 -12.53
C ILE A 61 -4.48 -0.38 -12.42
N ALA A 62 -5.80 -0.20 -12.44
CA ALA A 62 -6.44 1.07 -12.17
C ALA A 62 -7.58 0.90 -11.16
N THR A 63 -7.78 1.92 -10.34
CA THR A 63 -8.90 2.01 -9.41
C THR A 63 -10.05 2.75 -10.04
N GLU A 64 -11.26 2.38 -9.66
CA GLU A 64 -12.43 3.17 -9.97
C GLU A 64 -12.33 4.58 -9.38
N PRO A 65 -12.97 5.58 -10.01
CA PRO A 65 -13.11 6.90 -9.43
C PRO A 65 -13.75 6.83 -8.04
N LYS A 66 -13.03 7.28 -7.03
CA LYS A 66 -13.51 7.40 -5.66
C LYS A 66 -13.76 8.85 -5.29
N ARG A 67 -14.56 9.06 -4.25
CA ARG A 67 -14.94 10.38 -3.74
C ARG A 67 -13.80 11.12 -3.02
N SER A 68 -12.67 10.45 -2.77
CA SER A 68 -11.50 10.99 -2.06
C SER A 68 -10.23 10.26 -2.48
N ALA A 69 -9.08 10.95 -2.40
CA ALA A 69 -7.76 10.38 -2.70
C ALA A 69 -7.45 9.15 -1.84
N GLU A 70 -7.71 9.21 -0.52
CA GLU A 70 -7.49 8.08 0.40
C GLU A 70 -8.31 6.84 0.01
N LEU A 71 -9.56 7.03 -0.43
CA LEU A 71 -10.39 5.92 -0.89
C LEU A 71 -9.84 5.31 -2.18
N ALA A 72 -9.32 6.14 -3.10
CA ALA A 72 -8.68 5.67 -4.31
C ALA A 72 -7.40 4.89 -3.98
N LEU A 73 -6.55 5.42 -3.10
CA LEU A 73 -5.34 4.73 -2.64
C LEU A 73 -5.69 3.41 -1.94
N LYS A 74 -6.69 3.39 -1.05
CA LYS A 74 -7.13 2.17 -0.37
C LYS A 74 -7.65 1.11 -1.35
N ALA A 75 -8.37 1.55 -2.39
CA ALA A 75 -8.80 0.66 -3.46
C ALA A 75 -7.64 0.16 -4.32
N LEU A 76 -6.57 0.96 -4.49
CA LEU A 76 -5.36 0.54 -5.19
C LEU A 76 -4.61 -0.48 -4.34
N ALA A 77 -4.37 -0.15 -3.07
CA ALA A 77 -3.71 -1.01 -2.09
C ALA A 77 -4.30 -2.43 -2.05
N GLY A 78 -5.63 -2.57 -2.08
CA GLY A 78 -6.28 -3.88 -2.13
C GLY A 78 -6.14 -4.64 -3.46
N LYS A 79 -5.62 -4.01 -4.50
CA LYS A 79 -5.29 -4.61 -5.80
C LYS A 79 -3.79 -4.84 -5.98
N LEU A 80 -2.95 -4.24 -5.14
CA LEU A 80 -1.51 -4.43 -5.16
C LEU A 80 -1.15 -5.75 -4.50
N SER A 81 -0.05 -6.34 -4.96
CA SER A 81 0.54 -7.55 -4.40
C SER A 81 1.96 -7.25 -3.93
N PHE A 82 2.43 -8.00 -2.92
CA PHE A 82 3.79 -7.84 -2.40
C PHE A 82 4.84 -8.03 -3.51
N ASP A 83 4.72 -9.10 -4.30
CA ASP A 83 5.61 -9.40 -5.44
C ASP A 83 5.72 -8.23 -6.43
N TYR A 84 4.60 -7.57 -6.70
CA TYR A 84 4.58 -6.41 -7.59
C TYR A 84 5.34 -5.22 -7.00
N LEU A 85 5.08 -4.87 -5.74
CA LEU A 85 5.81 -3.78 -5.08
C LEU A 85 7.29 -4.11 -4.94
N ASP A 86 7.65 -5.32 -4.53
CA ASP A 86 9.04 -5.77 -4.41
C ASP A 86 9.79 -5.70 -5.75
N GLY A 87 9.13 -6.11 -6.84
CA GLY A 87 9.64 -5.98 -8.20
C GLY A 87 9.88 -4.53 -8.60
N LEU A 88 8.96 -3.62 -8.27
CA LEU A 88 9.16 -2.18 -8.48
C LEU A 88 10.25 -1.63 -7.56
N PHE A 89 10.33 -2.01 -6.29
CA PHE A 89 11.43 -1.55 -5.42
C PHE A 89 12.80 -2.00 -5.92
N THR A 90 12.87 -3.12 -6.66
CA THR A 90 14.09 -3.61 -7.28
C THR A 90 14.40 -2.91 -8.61
N SER A 91 13.38 -2.58 -9.40
CA SER A 91 13.54 -2.01 -10.75
C SER A 91 13.49 -0.47 -10.78
N GLU A 92 12.58 0.13 -10.03
CA GLU A 92 12.33 1.56 -9.95
C GLU A 92 13.32 2.27 -9.02
N ARG A 93 13.55 3.53 -9.36
CA ARG A 93 14.35 4.43 -8.52
C ARG A 93 13.50 5.02 -7.41
N GLU A 94 14.18 5.41 -6.34
CA GLU A 94 13.55 6.17 -5.27
C GLU A 94 12.95 7.46 -5.85
N ALA A 95 11.67 7.71 -5.56
CA ALA A 95 10.97 8.91 -5.96
C ALA A 95 11.44 10.08 -5.11
N GLU A 96 11.95 11.12 -5.77
CA GLU A 96 12.31 12.36 -5.10
C GLU A 96 11.04 13.17 -4.84
N VAL A 97 10.73 13.38 -3.56
CA VAL A 97 9.56 14.16 -3.13
C VAL A 97 10.02 15.49 -2.59
N SER A 98 9.59 16.57 -3.24
CA SER A 98 9.85 17.94 -2.80
C SER A 98 8.95 18.30 -1.61
N GLY A 99 9.17 17.69 -0.45
CA GLY A 99 8.41 18.00 0.76
C GLY A 99 8.32 16.84 1.77
N ARG A 100 7.45 17.02 2.77
CA ARG A 100 7.14 15.96 3.72
C ARG A 100 5.95 15.15 3.21
N LEU A 101 6.19 13.89 2.85
CA LEU A 101 5.17 12.92 2.45
C LEU A 101 3.96 12.84 3.40
N GLN A 102 4.21 13.00 4.69
CA GLN A 102 3.21 13.03 5.76
C GLN A 102 2.21 14.20 5.69
N ASP A 103 2.43 15.22 4.86
CA ASP A 103 1.45 16.28 4.59
C ASP A 103 0.41 15.86 3.54
N TYR A 104 0.73 14.84 2.74
CA TYR A 104 -0.10 14.36 1.64
C TYR A 104 -1.07 13.26 2.09
N PRO A 105 -2.20 13.10 1.37
CA PRO A 105 -3.12 11.99 1.59
C PRO A 105 -2.37 10.67 1.50
N ASN A 106 -2.45 9.87 2.55
CA ASN A 106 -1.75 8.60 2.63
C ASN A 106 -2.62 7.52 3.25
N VAL A 107 -2.34 6.28 2.87
CA VAL A 107 -2.99 5.12 3.45
C VAL A 107 -1.94 4.08 3.79
N GLU A 108 -2.02 3.56 5.01
CA GLU A 108 -1.27 2.41 5.44
C GLU A 108 -2.08 1.15 5.18
N PHE A 109 -1.42 0.12 4.66
CA PHE A 109 -2.02 -1.16 4.37
C PHE A 109 -0.98 -2.26 4.49
N GLU A 110 -1.45 -3.47 4.73
CA GLU A 110 -0.62 -4.64 4.91
C GLU A 110 -0.83 -5.58 3.73
N LEU A 111 0.29 -6.06 3.15
CA LEU A 111 0.28 -7.09 2.13
C LEU A 111 0.86 -8.36 2.72
N GLY A 112 0.07 -9.43 2.71
CA GLY A 112 0.58 -10.77 3.02
C GLY A 112 1.31 -11.37 1.82
N GLU A 113 2.36 -12.16 2.08
CA GLU A 113 2.82 -13.17 1.12
C GLU A 113 1.70 -14.21 0.98
N SER A 114 1.13 -14.36 -0.21
CA SER A 114 0.10 -15.36 -0.51
C SER A 114 0.61 -16.47 -1.40
#